data_AF-A0A0C5WZQ9-F1
#
_entry.id   AF-A0A0C5WZQ9-F1
#
_cell.length_a   1.000
_cell.length_b   1.000
_cell.length_c   1.000
_cell.angle_alpha   90.00
_cell.angle_beta   90.00
_cell.angle_gamma   90.00
#
_symmetry.space_group_name_H-M   'P 1'
#
loop_
_entity.id
_entity.type
_entity.pdbx_description
1 polymer ?
#
loop_
_entity_poly.entity_id
_entity_poly.type
_entity_poly.pdbx_seq_one_letter_code
_entity_poly.pdbx_strand_id
1 'polypeptide(L)' 'MPQMIDLYRQGRFPFDELITTYPFDEINTALDDVHDAKVTKAVLTFPTPP' A
#
# COMPACT_ATOMS: atom_id res chain seq x y z
N MET A 1 -22.12 2.86 -6.15
CA MET A 1 -21.41 3.82 -5.27
C MET A 1 -20.24 3.10 -4.60
N PRO A 2 -19.07 3.73 -4.45
CA PRO A 2 -17.84 3.06 -4.01
C PRO A 2 -17.83 2.78 -2.50
N GLN A 3 -18.54 1.71 -2.09
CA GLN A 3 -18.76 1.35 -0.68
C GLN A 3 -17.48 1.16 0.14
N MET A 4 -16.38 0.71 -0.47
CA MET A 4 -15.09 0.55 0.21
C MET A 4 -14.46 1.87 0.64
N ILE A 5 -14.61 2.93 -0.16
CA ILE A 5 -14.08 4.26 0.18
C ILE A 5 -14.86 4.84 1.37
N ASP A 6 -16.17 4.61 1.42
CA ASP A 6 -17.01 5.07 2.51
C ASP A 6 -16.68 4.36 3.83
N LEU A 7 -16.36 3.05 3.78
CA LEU A 7 -15.90 2.29 4.94
C LEU A 7 -14.53 2.76 5.46
N TYR A 8 -13.60 3.08 4.55
CA TYR A 8 -12.30 3.66 4.91
C TYR A 8 -12.47 5.01 5.61
N ARG A 9 -13.29 5.91 5.05
CA ARG A 9 -13.59 7.22 5.66
C ARG A 9 -14.26 7.13 7.03
N GLN A 10 -15.01 6.05 7.27
CA GLN A 10 -15.63 5.77 8.57
C GLN A 10 -14.66 5.11 9.58
N GLY A 11 -13.40 4.87 9.21
CA GLY A 11 -12.42 4.14 10.03
C GLY A 11 -12.76 2.65 10.21
N ARG A 12 -13.67 2.11 9.40
CA ARG A 12 -14.18 0.73 9.49
C ARG A 12 -13.46 -0.23 8.55
N PHE A 13 -12.46 0.26 7.83
CA PHE A 13 -11.63 -0.53 6.94
C PHE A 13 -10.18 -0.02 7.05
N PRO A 14 -9.28 -0.71 7.76
CA PRO A 14 -7.94 -0.22 8.05
C PRO A 14 -6.99 -0.45 6.86
N PHE A 15 -7.15 0.33 5.78
CA PHE A 15 -6.21 0.26 4.64
C PHE A 15 -4.76 0.54 5.07
N ASP A 16 -4.58 1.48 6.00
CA ASP A 16 -3.25 1.94 6.42
C ASP A 16 -2.45 0.84 7.15
N GLU A 17 -3.11 -0.14 7.76
CA GLU A 17 -2.45 -1.26 8.45
C GLU A 17 -2.07 -2.40 7.49
N LEU A 18 -2.69 -2.45 6.31
CA LEU A 18 -2.48 -3.50 5.32
C LEU A 18 -1.39 -3.14 4.30
N ILE A 19 -1.12 -1.84 4.15
CA ILE A 19 -0.28 -1.30 3.09
C ILE A 19 1.10 -0.93 3.64
N THR A 20 2.13 -1.43 2.96
CA THR A 20 3.50 -0.94 3.10
C THR A 20 3.88 -0.18 1.83
N THR A 21 4.37 1.04 1.98
CA THR A 21 4.77 1.89 0.85
C THR A 21 6.26 1.78 0.57
N TYR A 22 6.60 1.63 -0.71
CA TYR A 22 7.98 1.65 -1.19
C TYR A 22 8.11 2.76 -2.25
N PRO A 23 9.22 3.49 -2.31
CA PRO A 23 9.50 4.34 -3.46
C PRO A 23 9.71 3.47 -4.71
N PHE A 24 9.38 3.99 -5.88
CA PHE A 24 9.35 3.19 -7.12
C PHE A 24 10.71 2.57 -7.49
N ASP A 25 11.82 3.22 -7.12
CA ASP A 25 13.19 2.73 -7.32
C ASP A 25 13.54 1.51 -6.43
N GLU A 26 12.78 1.24 -5.38
CA GLU A 26 12.92 0.08 -4.50
C GLU A 26 11.99 -1.09 -4.89
N ILE A 27 11.58 -1.18 -6.16
CA ILE A 27 10.64 -2.22 -6.63
C ILE A 27 11.11 -3.65 -6.32
N ASN A 28 12.41 -3.95 -6.42
CA ASN A 28 12.91 -5.30 -6.13
C ASN A 28 12.76 -5.64 -4.64
N THR A 29 13.04 -4.69 -3.74
CA THR A 29 12.84 -4.86 -2.31
C THR A 29 11.37 -5.10 -1.98
N ALA A 30 10.47 -4.34 -2.61
CA ALA A 30 9.03 -4.55 -2.46
C ALA A 30 8.58 -5.95 -2.90
N LEU A 31 9.18 -6.49 -3.97
CA LEU A 31 8.89 -7.85 -4.45
C LEU A 31 9.43 -8.92 -3.49
N ASP A 32 10.67 -8.79 -3.03
CA ASP A 32 11.29 -9.73 -2.09
C ASP A 32 10.48 -9.80 -0.78
N ASP A 33 10.04 -8.65 -0.26
CA ASP A 33 9.25 -8.61 0.98
C ASP A 33 7.86 -9.23 0.83
N VAL A 34 7.24 -9.14 -0.36
CA VAL A 34 6.00 -9.86 -0.67
C VAL A 34 6.26 -11.37 -0.77
N HIS A 35 7.35 -11.78 -1.42
CA HIS A 35 7.74 -13.19 -1.58
C HIS A 35 8.04 -13.85 -0.23
N ASP A 36 8.69 -13.12 0.68
CA ASP A 36 9.02 -13.56 2.03
C ASP A 36 7.82 -13.45 3.01
N ALA A 37 6.65 -13.03 2.54
CA ALA A 37 5.45 -12.76 3.34
C ALA A 37 5.68 -11.79 4.51
N LYS A 38 6.64 -10.85 4.38
CA LYS A 38 6.91 -9.80 5.36
C LYS A 38 5.87 -8.68 5.34
N VAL A 39 5.24 -8.46 4.19
CA VAL A 39 4.21 -7.42 4.00
C VAL A 39 2.94 -8.00 3.37
N THR A 40 1.78 -7.47 3.75
CA THR A 40 0.48 -7.91 3.21
C THR A 40 0.20 -7.30 1.84
N LYS A 41 0.40 -5.98 1.69
CA LYS A 41 0.23 -5.28 0.42
C LYS A 41 1.33 -4.23 0.22
N ALA A 42 2.25 -4.48 -0.71
CA ALA A 42 3.19 -3.46 -1.15
C ALA A 42 2.52 -2.48 -2.13
N VAL A 43 2.73 -1.18 -1.92
CA VAL A 43 2.30 -0.08 -2.81
C VAL A 43 3.52 0.72 -3.23
N LEU A 44 3.73 0.85 -4.54
CA LEU A 44 4.78 1.69 -5.08
C LEU A 44 4.32 3.14 -5.13
N THR A 45 5.16 4.04 -4.63
CA THR A 45 4.94 5.47 -4.63
C THR A 45 5.86 6.12 -5.65
N PHE A 46 5.31 7.05 -6.42
CA PHE A 46 6.08 7.89 -7.32
C PHE A 46 6.27 9.25 -6.66
N PRO A 47 7.45 9.90 -6.83
CA PRO A 47 7.57 11.30 -6.45
C PRO A 47 6.51 12.09 -7.19
N THR A 48 5.76 12.90 -6.45
CA THR A 48 4.82 13.83 -7.09
C THR A 48 5.66 14.89 -7.81
N PRO A 49 5.46 15.11 -9.12
CA PRO A 49 6.13 16.21 -9.81
C PRO A 49 5.81 17.55 -9.12
N PRO A 50 6.75 18.50 -9.11
CA PRO A 50 6.54 19.82 -8.50
C PRO A 50 5.40 20.62 -9.16
#